data_AF-A0A392TBU2-F1
#
_entry.id   AF-A0A392TBU2-F1
#
_cell.length_a   1.000
_cell.length_b   1.000
_cell.length_c   1.000
_cell.angle_alpha   90.00
_cell.angle_beta   90.00
_cell.angle_gamma   90.00
#
_symmetry.space_group_name_H-M   'P 1'
#
loop_
_entity.id
_entity.type
_entity.pdbx_description
1 polymer ?
#
loop_
_entity_poly.entity_id
_entity_poly.type
_entity_poly.pdbx_seq_one_letter_code
_entity_poly.pdbx_strand_id
1 'polypeptide(L)' 'NKWTIFVDGSSNPQGSGAGIIVKNGEEVLIEVSLELAFQTTNNQPSMKSS' A
#
# COMPACT_ATOMS: atom_id res chain seq x y z
N ASN A 1 -16.20 2.46 -21.25
CA ASN A 1 -15.24 3.22 -20.41
C ASN A 1 -14.42 2.25 -19.60
N LYS A 2 -13.10 2.20 -19.81
CA LYS A 2 -12.21 1.25 -19.15
C LYS A 2 -11.41 1.99 -18.08
N TRP A 3 -11.61 1.58 -16.83
CA TRP A 3 -10.87 2.10 -15.69
C TRP A 3 -9.73 1.14 -15.37
N THR A 4 -8.56 1.68 -15.09
CA THR A 4 -7.41 0.90 -14.64
C THR A 4 -7.02 1.39 -13.26
N ILE A 5 -6.90 0.45 -12.32
CA ILE A 5 -6.53 0.73 -10.93
C ILE A 5 -5.15 0.13 -10.70
N PHE A 6 -4.20 0.96 -10.27
CA PHE A 6 -2.87 0.55 -9.83
C PHE A 6 -2.82 0.63 -8.31
N VAL A 7 -2.29 -0.40 -7.68
CA VAL A 7 -2.11 -0.46 -6.24
C VAL A 7 -0.68 -0.90 -5.99
N ASP A 8 0.06 -0.12 -5.21
CA ASP A 8 1.38 -0.47 -4.71
C ASP A 8 1.39 -0.38 -3.18
N GLY A 9 2.10 -1.31 -2.52
CA GLY A 9 2.09 -1.45 -1.08
C GLY A 9 3.49 -1.52 -0.52
N SER A 10 3.72 -0.85 0.61
CA SER A 10 4.96 -0.94 1.37
C SER A 10 4.69 -1.28 2.83
N SER A 11 5.64 -1.94 3.49
CA SER A 11 5.55 -2.26 4.91
C SER A 11 6.92 -2.18 5.55
N ASN A 12 6.96 -1.61 6.76
CA ASN A 12 8.13 -1.56 7.62
C ASN A 12 7.70 -1.79 9.08
N PRO A 13 8.65 -1.97 10.02
CA PRO A 13 8.31 -2.22 11.42
C PRO A 13 7.53 -1.10 12.13
N GLN A 14 7.51 0.12 11.57
CA GLN A 14 6.76 1.27 12.11
C GLN A 14 5.34 1.35 11.54
N GLY A 15 5.04 0.66 10.45
CA GLY A 15 3.72 0.65 9.83
C GLY A 15 3.73 0.15 8.39
N SER A 16 2.55 0.12 7.80
CA SER A 16 2.36 -0.25 6.39
C SER A 16 1.69 0.90 5.65
N GLY A 17 1.82 0.93 4.33
CA GLY A 17 1.14 1.91 3.50
C GLY A 17 0.80 1.35 2.13
N ALA A 18 -0.15 1.98 1.46
CA ALA A 18 -0.50 1.67 0.08
C ALA A 18 -0.76 2.94 -0.72
N GLY A 19 -0.23 2.98 -1.93
CA GLY A 19 -0.59 3.95 -2.97
C GLY A 19 -1.64 3.37 -3.90
N ILE A 20 -2.66 4.16 -4.23
CA ILE A 20 -3.71 3.81 -5.18
C ILE A 20 -3.76 4.89 -6.26
N ILE A 21 -3.69 4.47 -7.53
CA ILE A 21 -3.85 5.34 -8.68
C ILE A 21 -5.00 4.80 -9.54
N VAL A 22 -5.96 5.67 -9.84
CA VAL A 22 -7.08 5.35 -10.75
C VAL A 22 -6.90 6.12 -12.04
N LYS A 23 -6.88 5.41 -13.17
CA LYS A 23 -6.73 5.98 -14.50
C LYS A 23 -7.89 5.66 -15.44
N ASN A 24 -8.18 6.59 -16.35
CA ASN A 24 -9.00 6.36 -17.53
C ASN A 24 -8.13 6.58 -18.78
N GLY A 25 -7.67 5.49 -19.39
CA GLY A 25 -6.61 5.57 -20.40
C GLY A 25 -5.28 6.01 -19.77
N GLU A 26 -4.68 7.08 -20.29
CA GLU A 26 -3.43 7.64 -19.77
C GLU A 26 -3.65 8.71 -18.69
N GLU A 27 -4.88 9.20 -18.52
CA GLU A 27 -5.24 10.23 -17.56
C GLU A 27 -5.34 9.66 -16.15
N VAL A 28 -4.66 10.30 -15.19
CA VAL A 28 -4.82 10.03 -13.75
C VAL A 28 -6.01 10.83 -13.23
N LEU A 29 -7.01 10.12 -12.73
CA LEU A 29 -8.20 10.72 -12.16
C LEU A 29 -8.07 10.92 -10.64
N ILE A 30 -7.48 9.95 -9.95
CA ILE A 30 -7.38 9.93 -8.49
C ILE A 30 -6.03 9.32 -8.09
N GLU A 31 -5.35 9.97 -7.16
CA GLU A 31 -4.15 9.47 -6.47
C GLU A 31 -4.37 9.57 -4.96
N VAL A 32 -4.24 8.44 -4.26
CA VAL A 32 -4.44 8.36 -2.80
C VAL A 32 -3.30 7.58 -2.19
N SER A 33 -2.78 8.07 -1.06
CA SER A 33 -1.88 7.33 -0.18
C SER A 33 -2.59 7.02 1.12
N LEU A 34 -2.59 5.75 1.51
CA LEU A 34 -3.09 5.29 2.80
C LEU A 34 -1.90 4.87 3.66
N GLU A 35 -1.72 5.52 4.80
CA GLU A 35 -0.76 5.11 5.83
C GLU A 35 -1.51 4.39 6.94
N LEU A 36 -1.11 3.15 7.21
CA LEU A 36 -1.61 2.32 8.28
C LEU A 36 -0.52 2.17 9.34
N ALA A 37 -0.55 3.07 10.32
CA ALA A 37 0.29 3.00 11.50
C ALA A 37 -0.22 1.89 12.44
N PHE A 38 0.11 0.63 12.15
CA PHE A 38 -0.06 -0.44 13.12
C PHE A 38 1.11 -0.37 14.11
N GLN A 39 0.82 -0.25 15.40
CA GLN A 39 1.80 -0.62 16.41
C GLN A 39 2.14 -2.09 16.19
N THR A 40 3.37 -2.38 15.77
CA THR A 40 3.83 -3.76 15.79
C THR A 40 3.90 -4.18 17.27
N THR A 41 2.93 -4.98 17.73
CA THR A 41 3.04 -5.70 19.00
C THR A 41 4.10 -6.77 18.79
N ASN A 42 5.36 -6.35 18.83
CA ASN A 42 6.51 -7.21 19.00
C ASN A 42 6.30 -8.06 20.28
N ASN A 43 5.70 -9.23 20.11
CA ASN A 43 6.23 -10.49 20.63
C ASN A 43 5.77 -11.70 19.79
N GLN A 44 5.69 -11.58 18.46
CA GLN A 44 5.60 -12.76 17.60
C GLN A 44 6.82 -12.81 16.69
N PRO A 45 7.53 -13.96 16.62
CA PRO A 45 8.86 -14.01 16.06
C PRO A 45 8.76 -13.73 14.57
N SER A 46 9.60 -12.78 14.13
CA SER A 46 9.87 -12.47 12.74
C SER A 46 9.81 -13.73 11.86
N MET A 47 8.91 -13.75 10.87
CA MET A 47 9.06 -14.61 9.71
C MET A 47 10.31 -14.16 8.96
N LYS A 48 11.47 -14.65 9.40
CA LYS A 48 12.70 -14.59 8.61
C LYS A 48 12.50 -15.55 7.44
N SER A 49 12.33 -15.03 6.23
CA SER A 49 12.51 -15.83 5.02
C SER A 49 14.00 -16.12 4.88
N SER A 50 14.35 -17.39 5.03
CA SER A 50 15.63 -17.93 4.53
C SER A 50 15.52 -18.26 3.05
#